data_AF-G9WL82-F1
#
_entry.id   AF-G9WL82-F1
#
_cell.length_a   1.000
_cell.length_b   1.000
_cell.length_c   1.000
_cell.angle_alpha   90.00
_cell.angle_beta   90.00
_cell.angle_gamma   90.00
#
_symmetry.space_group_name_H-M   'P 1'
#
loop_
_entity.id
_entity.type
_entity.pdbx_description
1 polymer ?
#
loop_
_entity_poly.entity_id
_entity_poly.type
_entity_poly.pdbx_seq_one_letter_code
_entity_poly.pdbx_strand_id
1 'polypeptide(L)'
;MEINKKDLLPLSFLQKSPYTGSFQGIRYRIEKQEEGEEKSLLVYTWPEPYAFSHTPEEEKEKKSFPFSEKGLEEIRLYLSSLGNE
;
A
#
# COMPACT_ATOMS: atom_id res chain seq x y z
N MET A 1 -10.76 -2.24 -12.72
CA MET A 1 -9.82 -1.26 -13.31
C MET A 1 -8.42 -1.54 -12.76
N GLU A 2 -7.37 -0.83 -13.18
CA GLU A 2 -6.02 -0.99 -12.62
C GLU A 2 -5.46 0.34 -12.10
N ILE A 3 -4.66 0.29 -11.03
CA ILE A 3 -3.95 1.44 -10.47
C ILE A 3 -2.86 1.89 -11.45
N ASN A 4 -2.65 3.19 -11.67
CA ASN A 4 -1.50 3.62 -12.48
C ASN A 4 -0.23 3.64 -11.63
N LYS A 5 0.93 3.35 -12.24
CA LYS A 5 2.23 3.50 -11.55
C LYS A 5 2.44 4.90 -10.96
N LYS A 6 1.85 5.92 -11.59
CA LYS A 6 1.88 7.31 -11.11
C LYS A 6 1.16 7.51 -9.77
N ASP A 7 0.16 6.67 -9.47
CA ASP A 7 -0.61 6.74 -8.23
C ASP A 7 0.13 6.15 -7.03
N LEU A 8 1.15 5.29 -7.23
CA LEU A 8 1.86 4.60 -6.14
C LEU A 8 3.05 5.38 -5.55
N LEU A 9 3.37 6.53 -6.14
CA LEU A 9 4.57 7.33 -5.88
C LEU A 9 5.89 6.53 -6.08
N PRO A 10 6.99 7.20 -6.44
CA PRO A 10 8.28 6.53 -6.61
C PRO A 10 8.86 6.09 -5.25
N LEU A 11 9.71 5.04 -5.26
CA LEU A 11 10.42 4.56 -4.06
C LEU A 11 11.12 5.67 -3.28
N SER A 12 11.72 6.63 -3.98
CA SER A 12 12.41 7.77 -3.36
C SER A 12 11.50 8.64 -2.50
N PHE A 13 10.19 8.66 -2.78
CA PHE A 13 9.20 9.33 -1.96
C PHE A 13 8.81 8.45 -0.75
N LEU A 14 8.49 7.18 -1.00
CA LEU A 14 8.11 6.21 0.04
C LEU A 14 9.22 5.96 1.06
N GLN A 15 10.48 6.16 0.67
CA GLN A 15 11.64 6.13 1.57
C GLN A 15 11.59 7.23 2.64
N LYS A 16 11.01 8.38 2.30
CA LYS A 16 11.00 9.58 3.14
C LYS A 16 9.71 9.74 3.92
N SER A 17 8.59 9.31 3.35
CA SER A 17 7.29 9.50 3.97
C SER A 17 6.32 8.39 3.59
N PRO A 18 5.45 7.97 4.52
CA PRO A 18 4.35 7.08 4.20
C PRO A 18 3.38 7.77 3.24
N TYR A 19 2.79 6.98 2.35
CA TYR A 19 1.80 7.43 1.39
C TYR A 19 0.45 6.78 1.70
N THR A 20 -0.63 7.53 1.53
CA THR A 20 -2.00 7.01 1.69
C THR A 20 -2.80 7.40 0.46
N GLY A 21 -3.50 6.44 -0.12
CA GLY A 21 -4.32 6.62 -1.31
C GLY A 21 -5.62 5.83 -1.21
N SER A 22 -6.45 5.97 -2.24
CA SER A 22 -7.70 5.23 -2.39
C SER A 22 -7.85 4.76 -3.82
N PHE A 23 -8.39 3.57 -4.02
CA PHE A 23 -8.68 3.01 -5.34
C PHE A 23 -9.94 2.16 -5.28
N GLN A 24 -10.91 2.47 -6.15
CA GLN A 24 -12.17 1.72 -6.30
C GLN A 24 -12.86 1.34 -4.96
N GLY A 25 -12.97 2.28 -4.01
CA GLY A 25 -13.63 2.02 -2.71
C GLY A 25 -12.77 1.32 -1.65
N ILE A 26 -11.51 1.03 -1.97
CA ILE A 26 -10.51 0.53 -1.02
C ILE A 26 -9.53 1.64 -0.69
N ARG A 27 -9.22 1.82 0.59
CA ARG A 27 -8.15 2.69 1.05
C ARG A 27 -6.89 1.89 1.25
N TYR A 28 -5.76 2.50 0.95
CA TYR A 28 -4.47 1.87 1.14
C TYR A 28 -3.43 2.83 1.68
N ARG A 29 -2.48 2.30 2.44
CA ARG A 29 -1.34 3.02 3.01
C ARG A 29 -0.07 2.24 2.73
N ILE A 30 0.91 2.89 2.11
CA ILE A 30 2.21 2.31 1.80
C ILE A 30 3.23 3.03 2.68
N GLU A 31 3.96 2.28 3.49
CA GLU A 31 5.04 2.82 4.30
C GLU A 31 6.29 1.96 4.21
N LYS A 32 7.45 2.58 4.42
CA LYS A 32 8.68 1.81 4.57
C LYS A 32 8.66 1.10 5.91
N GLN A 33 9.10 -0.14 5.90
CA GLN A 33 9.43 -0.92 7.09
C GLN A 33 10.93 -1.20 7.03
N GLU A 34 11.63 -0.86 8.10
CA GLU A 34 13.06 -1.12 8.26
C GLU A 34 13.21 -2.05 9.46
N GLU A 35 13.62 -3.29 9.21
CA GLU A 35 13.79 -4.32 10.25
C GLU A 35 15.26 -4.74 10.24
N GLY A 36 16.05 -4.10 11.12
CA GLY A 36 17.50 -4.24 11.11
C GLY A 36 18.14 -3.63 9.85
N GLU A 37 18.81 -4.46 9.05
CA GLU A 37 19.42 -4.07 7.77
C GLU A 37 18.48 -4.22 6.57
N GLU A 38 17.34 -4.90 6.74
CA GLU A 38 16.40 -5.16 5.66
C GLU A 38 15.35 -4.05 5.53
N LYS A 39 15.09 -3.66 4.27
CA LYS A 39 14.09 -2.65 3.91
C LYS A 39 12.98 -3.27 3.10
N SER A 40 11.75 -3.06 3.54
CA SER A 40 10.54 -3.54 2.91
C SER A 40 9.51 -2.41 2.81
N LEU A 41 8.51 -2.59 1.97
CA LEU A 41 7.34 -1.74 1.84
C LEU A 41 6.17 -2.47 2.46
N LEU A 42 5.59 -1.89 3.50
CA LEU A 42 4.40 -2.41 4.15
C LEU A 42 3.19 -1.69 3.59
N VAL A 43 2.26 -2.46 3.02
CA VAL A 43 1.00 -1.98 2.47
C VAL A 43 -0.13 -2.42 3.37
N TYR A 44 -0.90 -1.46 3.83
CA TYR A 44 -2.16 -1.68 4.52
C TYR A 44 -3.32 -1.39 3.58
N THR A 45 -4.36 -2.21 3.59
CA THR A 45 -5.58 -2.05 2.79
C THR A 45 -6.80 -2.24 3.67
N TRP A 46 -7.83 -1.44 3.47
CA TRP A 46 -9.09 -1.54 4.21
C TRP A 46 -10.25 -0.92 3.44
N PRO A 47 -11.50 -1.38 3.69
CA PRO A 47 -12.67 -0.82 3.03
C PRO A 47 -13.00 0.60 3.51
N GLU A 48 -13.58 1.41 2.62
CA GLU A 48 -14.25 2.65 2.99
C GLU A 48 -15.48 2.38 3.88
N PRO A 49 -15.95 3.35 4.69
CA PRO A 49 -15.58 4.78 4.72
C PRO A 49 -14.59 5.18 5.81
N TYR A 50 -14.21 4.27 6.70
CA TYR A 50 -13.45 4.62 7.90
C TYR A 50 -11.98 4.98 7.58
N ALA A 51 -11.43 5.92 8.34
CA ALA A 51 -10.02 6.27 8.25
C ALA A 51 -9.17 5.17 8.90
N PHE A 52 -7.89 5.06 8.52
CA PHE A 52 -6.99 4.03 9.07
C PHE A 52 -7.04 3.93 10.60
N SER A 53 -7.08 5.06 11.32
CA SER A 53 -7.15 5.07 12.79
C SER A 53 -8.47 4.58 13.38
N HIS A 54 -9.55 4.58 12.60
CA HIS A 54 -10.90 4.19 13.03
C HIS A 54 -11.32 2.80 12.54
N THR A 55 -10.61 2.24 11.56
CA THR A 55 -10.83 0.86 11.13
C THR A 55 -10.13 -0.10 12.11
N PRO A 56 -10.80 -1.15 12.62
CA PRO A 56 -10.17 -2.16 13.45
C PRO A 56 -9.06 -2.90 12.68
N GLU A 57 -8.03 -3.40 13.38
CA GLU A 57 -6.93 -4.13 12.74
C GLU A 57 -7.38 -5.41 12.04
N GLU A 58 -8.48 -6.01 12.51
CA GLU A 58 -9.07 -7.22 11.91
C GLU A 58 -9.64 -6.98 10.50
N GLU A 59 -10.03 -5.74 10.19
CA GLU A 59 -10.52 -5.35 8.85
C GLU A 59 -9.42 -4.74 7.97
N LYS A 60 -8.19 -4.66 8.51
CA LYS A 60 -7.03 -4.19 7.75
C LYS A 60 -6.23 -5.39 7.28
N GLU A 61 -6.11 -5.54 5.98
CA GLU A 61 -5.08 -6.39 5.43
C GLU A 61 -3.74 -5.66 5.47
N LYS A 62 -2.69 -6.39 5.84
CA LYS A 62 -1.30 -5.90 5.79
C LYS A 62 -0.46 -6.86 4.97
N LYS A 63 0.35 -6.31 4.07
CA LYS A 63 1.18 -7.09 3.16
C LYS A 63 2.53 -6.41 2.96
N SER A 64 3.60 -7.16 3.21
CA SER A 64 4.98 -6.70 3.05
C SER A 64 5.49 -7.06 1.66
N PHE A 65 6.14 -6.11 1.01
CA PHE A 65 6.77 -6.24 -0.30
C PHE A 65 8.24 -5.82 -0.22
N PRO A 66 9.11 -6.31 -1.12
CA PRO A 66 10.50 -5.87 -1.14
C PRO A 66 10.60 -4.38 -1.49
N PHE A 67 11.52 -3.63 -0.85
CA PHE A 67 11.80 -2.23 -1.19
C PHE A 67 12.56 -2.15 -2.53
N SER A 68 11.84 -2.34 -3.64
CA SER A 68 12.38 -2.39 -5.00
C SER A 68 11.32 -2.00 -6.02
N GLU A 69 11.71 -1.70 -7.26
CA GLU A 69 10.76 -1.38 -8.33
C GLU A 69 9.80 -2.55 -8.61
N LYS A 70 10.31 -3.78 -8.46
CA LYS A 70 9.51 -4.99 -8.55
C LYS A 70 8.45 -5.03 -7.44
N GLY A 71 8.83 -4.65 -6.21
CA GLY A 71 7.88 -4.54 -5.10
C GLY A 71 6.77 -3.53 -5.37
N LEU A 72 7.07 -2.37 -5.97
CA LEU A 72 6.04 -1.41 -6.39
C LEU A 72 5.08 -2.00 -7.42
N GLU A 73 5.59 -2.77 -8.37
CA GLU A 73 4.75 -3.45 -9.35
C GLU A 73 3.86 -4.52 -8.70
N GLU A 74 4.36 -5.26 -7.73
CA GLU A 74 3.55 -6.21 -6.96
C GLU A 74 2.46 -5.52 -6.14
N ILE A 75 2.78 -4.38 -5.51
CA ILE A 75 1.79 -3.55 -4.79
C ILE A 75 0.69 -3.09 -5.75
N ARG A 76 1.06 -2.64 -6.95
CA ARG A 76 0.12 -2.22 -7.98
C ARG A 76 -0.86 -3.33 -8.35
N LEU A 77 -0.34 -4.53 -8.60
CA LEU A 77 -1.15 -5.69 -8.97
C LEU A 77 -2.06 -6.11 -7.82
N TYR A 78 -1.53 -6.12 -6.59
CA TYR A 78 -2.30 -6.44 -5.39
C TYR A 78 -3.48 -5.48 -5.20
N LEU A 79 -3.23 -4.18 -5.21
CA LEU A 79 -4.27 -3.17 -5.03
C LEU A 79 -5.27 -3.15 -6.18
N SER A 80 -4.80 -3.41 -7.41
CA SER A 80 -5.70 -3.54 -8.56
C SER A 80 -6.63 -4.75 -8.38
N SER A 81 -6.13 -5.88 -7.89
CA SER A 81 -6.95 -7.07 -7.62
C SER A 81 -8.07 -6.78 -6.63
N LEU A 82 -7.79 -6.02 -5.56
CA LEU A 82 -8.78 -5.68 -4.54
C LEU A 82 -9.91 -4.78 -5.06
N GLY A 83 -9.64 -3.93 -6.05
CA GLY A 83 -10.65 -3.02 -6.62
C GLY A 83 -11.59 -3.66 -7.66
N ASN A 84 -11.38 -4.94 -8.00
CA ASN A 84 -12.21 -5.67 -8.98
C ASN A 84 -13.22 -6.62 -8.33
N GLU A 85 -13.31 -6.63 -6.99
CA GLU A 85 -14.26 -7.43 -6.21
C GLU A 85 -15.50 -6.60 -5.83
#